data_AF-A0A7K5MMP4-F1
#
_entry.id   AF-A0A7K5MMP4-F1
#
_cell.length_a   1.000
_cell.length_b   1.000
_cell.length_c   1.000
_cell.angle_alpha   90.00
_cell.angle_beta   90.00
_cell.angle_gamma   90.00
#
_symmetry.space_group_name_H-M   'P 1'
#
loop_
_entity.id
_entity.type
_entity.pdbx_description
1 polymer ?
#
loop_
_entity_poly.entity_id
_entity_poly.type
_entity_poly.pdbx_seq_one_letter_code
_entity_poly.pdbx_strand_id
1 'polypeptide(L)'
;LDLGGLLLSPLEGRALPRPPPEALGGLRPGPLTLQDPFELSHNVAANVTARTVSRFVRCCRDAARLCRGPEFLQKSRRGRPWGLVRLLQAGSRGDRGDSQGKFLIQVPLRPPGGRGGVPQGEASAAVGFVLREVLGCACEPEDTGTAGEPPPGAECHREKVTDDSRGEFGD
;
A
#
# COMPACT_ATOMS: atom_id res chain seq x y z
N LEU A 1 1.66 7.44 -2.99
CA LEU A 1 1.04 8.77 -3.06
C LEU A 1 1.10 9.38 -1.67
N ASP A 2 1.80 10.49 -1.51
CA ASP A 2 1.72 11.30 -0.30
C ASP A 2 0.49 12.20 -0.41
N LEU A 3 -0.63 11.78 0.20
CA LEU A 3 -1.92 12.46 0.04
C LEU A 3 -2.01 13.78 0.83
N GLY A 4 -1.14 13.99 1.84
CA GLY A 4 -1.17 15.21 2.66
C GLY A 4 -0.48 16.40 1.98
N GLY A 5 0.46 16.12 1.09
CA GLY A 5 1.19 17.10 0.27
C GLY A 5 0.56 17.38 -1.10
N LEU A 6 -0.55 16.73 -1.43
CA LEU A 6 -1.19 16.84 -2.75
C LEU A 6 -2.60 17.45 -2.67
N LEU A 7 -2.94 18.20 -3.71
CA LEU A 7 -4.29 18.66 -4.03
C LEU A 7 -4.80 17.84 -5.21
N LEU A 8 -5.85 17.04 -5.00
CA LEU A 8 -6.51 16.31 -6.08
C LEU A 8 -7.56 17.23 -6.72
N SER A 9 -7.34 17.67 -7.96
CA SER A 9 -8.29 18.53 -8.68
C SER A 9 -8.96 17.75 -9.81
N PRO A 10 -10.25 17.40 -9.68
CA PRO A 10 -11.02 16.80 -10.76
C PRO A 10 -11.11 17.71 -11.99
N LEU A 11 -11.16 19.03 -11.78
CA LEU A 11 -11.20 20.03 -12.86
C LEU A 11 -9.95 19.94 -13.75
N GLU A 12 -8.78 19.75 -13.16
CA GLU A 12 -7.53 19.56 -13.91
C GLU A 12 -7.23 18.09 -14.25
N GLY A 13 -8.03 17.15 -13.74
CA GLY A 13 -7.83 15.71 -13.94
C GLY A 13 -6.50 15.17 -13.38
N ARG A 14 -5.84 15.89 -12.45
CA ARG A 14 -4.52 15.52 -11.94
C ARG A 14 -4.33 15.85 -10.45
N ALA A 15 -3.29 15.26 -9.88
CA ALA A 15 -2.79 15.62 -8.57
C ALA A 15 -1.78 16.77 -8.69
N LEU A 16 -2.05 17.87 -8.01
CA LEU A 16 -1.21 19.04 -7.93
C LEU A 16 -0.39 19.05 -6.65
N PRO A 17 0.84 19.60 -6.66
CA PRO A 17 1.51 19.98 -5.43
C PRO A 17 0.61 20.92 -4.63
N ARG A 18 0.51 20.70 -3.33
CA ARG A 18 -0.31 21.54 -2.47
C ARG A 18 0.21 22.98 -2.50
N PRO A 19 -0.62 23.97 -2.87
CA PRO A 19 -0.18 25.36 -2.89
C PRO A 19 0.04 25.90 -1.47
N PRO A 20 0.75 27.04 -1.32
CA PRO A 20 0.84 27.77 -0.06
C PRO A 20 -0.54 28.20 0.45
N PRO A 21 -0.77 28.30 1.77
CA PRO A 21 -2.07 28.65 2.36
C PRO A 21 -2.73 29.90 1.75
N GLU A 22 -1.93 30.87 1.34
CA GLU A 22 -2.36 32.15 0.77
C GLU A 22 -2.97 31.97 -0.63
N ALA A 23 -2.52 30.95 -1.37
CA ALA A 23 -2.98 30.62 -2.71
C ALA A 23 -4.16 29.63 -2.72
N LEU A 24 -4.58 29.11 -1.55
CA LEU A 24 -5.68 28.14 -1.47
C LEU A 24 -7.08 28.77 -1.59
N GLY A 25 -7.21 30.10 -1.62
CA GLY A 25 -8.51 30.75 -1.91
C GLY A 25 -9.65 30.34 -0.96
N GLY A 26 -9.33 30.02 0.30
CA GLY A 26 -10.30 29.54 1.29
C GLY A 26 -10.45 28.00 1.36
N LEU A 27 -9.83 27.25 0.45
CA LEU A 27 -9.76 25.80 0.51
C LEU A 27 -9.07 25.37 1.81
N ARG A 28 -9.75 24.57 2.62
CA ARG A 28 -9.19 24.04 3.87
C ARG A 28 -8.45 22.74 3.59
N PRO A 29 -7.12 22.74 3.64
CA PRO A 29 -6.37 21.53 3.37
C PRO A 29 -6.41 20.59 4.58
N GLY A 30 -6.32 19.29 4.31
CA GLY A 30 -6.34 18.26 5.34
C GLY A 30 -5.37 17.11 5.02
N PRO A 31 -5.46 16.01 5.77
CA PRO A 31 -4.73 14.76 5.47
C PRO A 31 -5.04 14.19 4.08
N LEU A 32 -6.18 14.57 3.52
CA LEU A 32 -6.57 14.37 2.13
C LEU A 32 -7.25 15.66 1.65
N THR A 33 -6.81 16.18 0.51
CA THR A 33 -7.42 17.38 -0.10
C THR A 33 -7.94 17.01 -1.48
N LEU A 34 -9.26 16.88 -1.60
CA LEU A 34 -9.96 16.62 -2.85
C LEU A 34 -10.84 17.84 -3.14
N GLN A 35 -10.50 18.57 -4.21
CA GLN A 35 -11.21 19.77 -4.60
C GLN A 35 -12.57 19.41 -5.18
N ASP A 36 -13.61 20.17 -4.82
CA ASP A 36 -14.89 20.08 -5.51
C ASP A 36 -14.73 20.56 -6.97
N PRO A 37 -15.37 19.90 -7.96
CA PRO A 37 -15.25 20.29 -9.37
C PRO A 37 -15.87 21.66 -9.71
N PHE A 38 -16.76 22.20 -8.87
CA PHE A 38 -17.46 23.47 -9.12
C PHE A 38 -17.08 24.52 -8.07
N GLU A 39 -17.10 24.17 -6.79
CA GLU A 39 -16.75 25.07 -5.69
C GLU A 39 -15.27 24.90 -5.32
N LEU A 40 -14.36 25.58 -6.02
CA LEU A 40 -12.91 25.37 -5.88
C LEU A 40 -12.34 25.67 -4.48
N SER A 41 -13.06 26.44 -3.66
CA SER A 41 -12.76 26.69 -2.24
C SER A 41 -13.25 25.58 -1.30
N HIS A 42 -13.92 24.56 -1.81
CA HIS A 42 -14.47 23.46 -1.04
C HIS A 42 -13.61 22.20 -1.17
N ASN A 43 -13.20 21.65 -0.02
CA ASN A 43 -12.54 20.36 0.07
C ASN A 43 -13.58 19.31 0.49
N VAL A 44 -14.01 18.47 -0.44
CA VAL A 44 -15.02 17.43 -0.17
C VAL A 44 -14.53 16.37 0.85
N ALA A 45 -13.21 16.29 1.07
CA ALA A 45 -12.58 15.39 2.04
C ALA A 45 -12.16 16.08 3.35
N ALA A 46 -12.64 17.30 3.62
CA ALA A 46 -12.25 18.07 4.81
C ALA A 46 -12.58 17.37 6.15
N ASN A 47 -13.57 16.48 6.17
CA ASN A 47 -13.96 15.69 7.35
C ASN A 47 -13.08 14.44 7.55
N VAL A 48 -12.18 14.12 6.62
CA VAL A 48 -11.39 12.90 6.66
C VAL A 48 -10.17 13.10 7.56
N THR A 49 -10.09 12.29 8.62
CA THR A 49 -8.94 12.32 9.56
C THR A 49 -7.72 11.60 8.99
N ALA A 50 -6.52 11.91 9.52
CA ALA A 50 -5.28 11.24 9.14
C ALA A 50 -5.32 9.72 9.40
N ARG A 51 -6.03 9.29 10.45
CA ARG A 51 -6.27 7.88 10.75
C ARG A 51 -7.08 7.21 9.64
N THR A 52 -8.12 7.89 9.15
CA THR A 52 -8.96 7.40 8.06
C THR A 52 -8.17 7.31 6.75
N VAL A 53 -7.38 8.34 6.41
CA VAL A 53 -6.49 8.30 5.23
C VAL A 53 -5.50 7.15 5.31
N SER A 54 -4.87 6.95 6.48
CA SER A 54 -3.90 5.88 6.67
C SER A 54 -4.54 4.49 6.51
N ARG A 55 -5.75 4.30 7.06
CA ARG A 55 -6.53 3.08 6.86
C ARG A 55 -6.89 2.88 5.39
N PHE A 56 -7.32 3.94 4.70
CA PHE A 56 -7.66 3.91 3.28
C PHE A 56 -6.45 3.48 2.43
N VAL A 57 -5.30 4.13 2.57
CA VAL A 57 -4.06 3.80 1.85
C VAL A 57 -3.64 2.35 2.10
N ARG A 58 -3.75 1.88 3.35
CA ARG A 58 -3.48 0.48 3.70
C ARG A 58 -4.44 -0.47 2.98
N CYS A 59 -5.75 -0.22 3.06
CA CYS A 59 -6.75 -1.06 2.39
C CYS A 59 -6.55 -1.08 0.87
N CYS A 60 -6.23 0.05 0.24
CA CYS A 60 -5.91 0.10 -1.19
C CYS A 60 -4.65 -0.72 -1.53
N ARG A 61 -3.63 -0.68 -0.67
CA ARG A 61 -2.41 -1.48 -0.85
C ARG A 61 -2.69 -2.98 -0.72
N ASP A 62 -3.49 -3.37 0.26
CA ASP A 62 -3.92 -4.76 0.46
C ASP A 62 -4.77 -5.25 -0.71
N ALA A 63 -5.73 -4.44 -1.15
CA ALA A 63 -6.55 -4.72 -2.32
C ALA A 63 -5.70 -4.84 -3.59
N ALA A 64 -4.76 -3.94 -3.81
CA ALA A 64 -3.86 -4.01 -4.97
C ALA A 64 -2.97 -5.27 -4.96
N ARG A 65 -2.59 -5.79 -3.78
CA ARG A 65 -1.92 -7.10 -3.66
C ARG A 65 -2.86 -8.23 -4.06
N LEU A 66 -4.08 -8.24 -3.52
CA LEU A 66 -5.09 -9.24 -3.86
C LEU A 66 -5.39 -9.25 -5.36
N CYS A 67 -5.56 -8.08 -5.99
CA CYS A 67 -5.86 -7.95 -7.42
C CYS A 67 -4.79 -8.54 -8.34
N ARG A 68 -3.54 -8.68 -7.87
CA ARG A 68 -2.45 -9.32 -8.61
C ARG A 68 -2.36 -10.83 -8.38
N GLY A 69 -3.10 -11.35 -7.40
CA GLY A 69 -3.07 -12.77 -7.02
C GLY A 69 -3.98 -13.65 -7.91
N PRO A 70 -3.70 -14.97 -7.96
CA PRO A 70 -4.50 -15.91 -8.74
C PRO A 70 -5.95 -16.01 -8.22
N GLU A 71 -6.18 -15.81 -6.92
CA GLU A 71 -7.52 -15.76 -6.33
C GLU A 71 -8.40 -14.64 -6.91
N PHE A 72 -7.79 -13.57 -7.42
CA PHE A 72 -8.54 -12.49 -8.05
C PHE A 72 -8.69 -12.72 -9.55
N LEU A 73 -7.61 -13.15 -10.22
CA LEU A 73 -7.58 -13.28 -11.68
C LEU A 73 -8.26 -14.55 -12.21
N GLN A 74 -8.32 -15.61 -11.42
CA GLN A 74 -8.79 -16.93 -11.87
C GLN A 74 -10.01 -17.40 -11.11
N LYS A 75 -11.03 -17.83 -11.85
CA LYS A 75 -12.23 -18.45 -11.27
C LYS A 75 -11.88 -19.78 -10.62
N SER A 76 -12.24 -19.90 -9.35
CA SER A 76 -12.12 -21.17 -8.62
C SER A 76 -13.09 -22.21 -9.19
N ARG A 77 -12.58 -23.41 -9.47
CA ARG A 77 -13.39 -24.58 -9.86
C ARG A 77 -14.09 -25.25 -8.67
N ARG A 78 -13.67 -24.93 -7.44
CA ARG A 78 -14.12 -25.60 -6.20
C ARG A 78 -15.03 -24.71 -5.34
N GLY A 79 -15.76 -23.79 -5.96
CA GLY A 79 -16.68 -22.88 -5.26
C GLY A 79 -16.01 -21.87 -4.31
N ARG A 80 -14.67 -21.79 -4.29
CA ARG A 80 -13.98 -20.80 -3.45
C ARG A 80 -14.28 -19.37 -3.94
N PRO A 81 -14.42 -18.40 -3.03
CA PRO A 81 -14.57 -17.00 -3.41
C PRO A 81 -13.38 -16.53 -4.26
N TRP A 82 -13.65 -15.77 -5.31
CA TRP A 82 -12.64 -15.28 -6.26
C TRP A 82 -13.03 -13.90 -6.80
N GLY A 83 -12.09 -13.21 -7.45
CA GLY A 83 -12.33 -11.91 -8.09
C GLY A 83 -12.89 -10.87 -7.11
N LEU A 84 -13.91 -10.11 -7.54
CA LEU A 84 -14.54 -9.06 -6.74
C LEU A 84 -15.13 -9.56 -5.41
N VAL A 85 -15.55 -10.82 -5.34
CA VAL A 85 -16.10 -11.39 -4.10
C VAL A 85 -15.07 -11.32 -2.98
N ARG A 86 -13.78 -11.50 -3.27
CA ARG A 86 -12.70 -11.40 -2.27
C ARG A 86 -12.48 -9.95 -1.79
N LEU A 87 -12.77 -8.95 -2.61
CA LEU A 87 -12.70 -7.54 -2.21
C LEU A 87 -13.90 -7.10 -1.37
N LEU A 88 -15.09 -7.63 -1.68
CA LEU A 88 -16.36 -7.26 -1.03
C LEU A 88 -16.61 -8.06 0.26
N GLN A 89 -15.91 -9.16 0.47
CA GLN A 89 -15.95 -9.90 1.72
C GLN A 89 -15.57 -8.97 2.87
N ALA A 90 -16.53 -8.74 3.77
CA ALA A 90 -16.30 -8.04 5.03
C ALA A 90 -15.07 -8.65 5.67
N GLY A 91 -14.01 -7.84 5.85
CA GLY A 91 -12.66 -8.33 6.10
C GLY A 91 -12.67 -9.49 7.08
N SER A 92 -12.38 -10.70 6.59
CA SER A 92 -12.46 -11.92 7.38
C SER A 92 -11.61 -11.72 8.62
N ARG A 93 -12.30 -11.67 9.77
CA ARG A 93 -11.71 -11.45 11.08
C ARG A 93 -11.15 -12.76 11.66
N GLY A 94 -11.21 -13.85 10.90
CA GLY A 94 -10.69 -15.17 11.27
C GLY A 94 -10.54 -16.03 10.03
N ASP A 95 -9.39 -15.91 9.35
CA ASP A 95 -8.68 -17.00 8.65
C ASP A 95 -7.46 -16.38 7.94
N ARG A 96 -6.59 -15.79 8.75
CA ARG A 96 -5.27 -15.34 8.32
C ARG A 96 -4.31 -15.84 9.39
N GLY A 97 -3.90 -17.09 9.22
CA GLY A 97 -2.67 -17.54 9.85
C GLY A 97 -1.59 -16.49 9.59
N ASP A 98 -1.04 -15.98 10.68
CA ASP A 98 0.27 -15.34 10.75
C ASP A 98 0.47 -13.93 10.18
N SER A 99 -0.57 -13.08 10.12
CA SER A 99 -0.32 -11.62 10.03
C SER A 99 -1.49 -10.84 10.59
N GLN A 100 -1.53 -10.81 11.93
CA GLN A 100 -2.36 -9.90 12.70
C GLN A 100 -2.19 -8.48 12.16
N GLY A 101 -3.32 -7.83 11.84
CA GLY A 101 -3.35 -6.60 11.07
C GLY A 101 -2.45 -5.52 11.63
N LYS A 102 -1.66 -4.90 10.73
CA LYS A 102 -0.80 -3.74 11.01
C LYS A 102 -1.64 -2.64 11.67
N PHE A 103 -1.58 -2.57 12.99
CA PHE A 103 -2.27 -1.58 13.82
C PHE A 103 -1.49 -0.28 13.74
N LEU A 104 -2.14 0.79 13.27
CA LEU A 104 -1.51 2.11 13.19
C LEU A 104 -1.75 2.86 14.49
N ILE A 105 -0.69 3.02 15.26
CA ILE A 105 -0.65 3.87 16.44
C ILE A 105 -0.22 5.26 15.98
N GLN A 106 -1.02 6.27 16.28
CA GLN A 106 -0.58 7.65 16.13
C GLN A 106 0.39 7.95 17.27
N VAL A 107 1.68 8.00 16.96
CA VAL A 107 2.68 8.49 17.90
C VAL A 107 2.63 10.02 17.83
N PRO A 108 2.49 10.73 18.96
CA PRO A 108 2.46 12.19 18.98
C PRO A 108 3.86 12.76 18.71
N LEU A 109 4.31 12.66 17.45
CA LEU A 109 5.55 13.25 16.98
C LEU A 109 5.24 14.64 16.39
N ARG A 110 6.11 15.62 16.67
CA ARG A 110 6.03 16.93 16.02
C ARG A 110 6.35 16.76 14.52
N PRO A 111 5.62 17.46 13.62
CA PRO A 111 5.79 17.29 12.18
C PRO A 111 7.24 17.57 11.75
N PRO A 112 7.80 16.76 10.84
CA PRO A 112 9.14 16.98 10.31
C PRO A 112 9.16 18.31 9.53
N GLY A 113 10.11 19.19 9.86
CA GLY A 113 10.30 20.50 9.20
C GLY A 113 9.88 21.73 10.01
N GLY A 114 9.28 21.58 11.20
CA GLY A 114 9.16 22.67 12.18
C GLY A 114 10.42 22.80 13.05
N ARG A 115 10.69 23.99 13.65
CA ARG A 115 11.70 24.13 14.72
C ARG A 115 11.39 23.10 15.82
N GLY A 116 12.24 22.07 15.95
CA GLY A 116 12.06 20.99 16.93
C GLY A 116 11.24 19.77 16.48
N GLY A 117 11.03 19.57 15.17
CA GLY A 117 10.53 18.30 14.62
C GLY A 117 11.59 17.20 14.71
N VAL A 118 11.21 16.00 15.18
CA VAL A 118 12.12 14.86 15.28
C VAL A 118 12.29 14.24 13.88
N PRO A 119 13.51 14.09 13.35
CA PRO A 119 13.74 13.44 12.06
C PRO A 119 13.24 12.00 12.09
N GLN A 120 12.72 11.52 10.94
CA GLN A 120 12.13 10.18 10.83
C GLN A 120 13.09 9.06 11.29
N GLY A 121 14.38 9.20 10.99
CA GLY A 121 15.39 8.23 11.43
C GLY A 121 15.53 8.12 12.94
N GLU A 122 15.40 9.23 13.67
CA GLU A 122 15.47 9.25 15.13
C GLU A 122 14.19 8.67 15.76
N ALA A 123 13.02 8.95 15.19
CA ALA A 123 11.77 8.32 15.60
C ALA A 123 11.80 6.79 15.38
N SER A 124 12.32 6.34 14.24
CA SER A 124 12.51 4.91 13.95
C SER A 124 13.49 4.25 14.91
N ALA A 125 14.61 4.92 15.24
CA ALA A 125 15.57 4.42 16.22
C ALA A 125 14.96 4.32 17.63
N ALA A 126 14.17 5.32 18.05
CA ALA A 126 13.47 5.30 19.33
C ALA A 126 12.45 4.17 19.42
N VAL A 127 11.69 3.92 18.33
CA VAL A 127 10.78 2.76 18.26
C VAL A 127 11.56 1.45 18.36
N GLY A 128 12.69 1.33 17.63
CA GLY A 128 13.56 0.16 17.71
C GLY A 128 14.10 -0.09 19.12
N PHE A 129 14.53 0.97 19.81
CA PHE A 129 14.97 0.92 21.21
C PHE A 129 13.86 0.42 22.14
N VAL A 130 12.64 0.97 22.03
CA VAL A 130 11.52 0.53 22.88
C VAL A 130 11.18 -0.93 22.62
N LEU A 131 11.11 -1.34 21.34
CA LEU A 131 10.79 -2.73 21.00
C LEU A 131 11.86 -3.71 21.51
N ARG A 132 13.14 -3.41 21.31
CA ARG A 132 14.23 -4.32 21.68
C ARG A 132 14.59 -4.24 23.17
N GLU A 133 14.86 -3.05 23.67
CA GLU A 133 15.47 -2.86 25.00
C GLU A 133 14.43 -2.79 26.13
N VAL A 134 13.23 -2.25 25.85
CA VAL A 134 12.18 -2.13 26.88
C VAL A 134 11.23 -3.32 26.84
N LEU A 135 10.86 -3.78 25.65
CA LEU A 135 9.87 -4.85 25.45
C LEU A 135 10.49 -6.22 25.12
N GLY A 136 11.81 -6.30 24.91
CA GLY A 136 12.51 -7.57 24.68
C GLY A 136 12.18 -8.26 23.35
N CYS A 137 11.65 -7.53 22.37
CA CYS A 137 11.28 -8.10 21.07
C CYS A 137 12.52 -8.37 20.20
N ALA A 138 12.55 -9.53 19.55
CA ALA A 138 13.46 -9.80 18.44
C ALA A 138 12.96 -9.06 17.19
N CYS A 139 13.58 -7.91 16.87
CA CYS A 139 13.23 -7.13 15.69
C CYS A 139 14.34 -7.28 14.63
N GLU A 140 13.99 -7.90 13.50
CA GLU A 140 14.82 -7.89 12.31
C GLU A 140 14.43 -6.70 11.42
N PRO A 141 15.38 -5.88 10.94
CA PRO A 141 15.07 -4.85 9.97
C PRO A 141 14.59 -5.52 8.67
N GLU A 142 13.39 -5.19 8.20
CA GLU A 142 12.99 -5.57 6.83
C GLU A 142 13.86 -4.81 5.84
N ASP A 143 14.77 -5.54 5.20
CA ASP A 143 15.63 -5.02 4.15
C ASP A 143 14.75 -4.58 2.96
N THR A 144 14.57 -3.27 2.78
CA THR A 144 13.96 -2.74 1.56
C THR A 144 14.94 -2.99 0.41
N GLY A 145 14.77 -4.14 -0.24
CA GLY A 145 15.61 -4.66 -1.31
C GLY A 145 16.11 -3.57 -2.26
N THR A 146 17.39 -3.24 -2.08
CA THR A 146 18.20 -2.71 -3.17
C THR A 146 18.41 -3.88 -4.12
N ALA A 147 18.19 -3.67 -5.41
CA ALA A 147 18.38 -4.67 -6.45
C ALA A 147 19.83 -5.19 -6.40
N GLY A 148 20.03 -6.31 -5.73
CA GLY A 148 21.25 -7.10 -5.78
C GLY A 148 21.18 -7.99 -7.02
N GLU A 149 22.09 -7.72 -7.94
CA GLU A 149 22.41 -8.56 -9.10
C GLU A 149 22.50 -10.04 -8.70
N PRO A 150 21.90 -10.98 -9.47
CA PRO A 150 22.06 -12.40 -9.17
C PRO A 150 23.52 -12.84 -9.44
N PRO A 151 24.11 -13.69 -8.58
CA PRO A 151 25.46 -14.18 -8.80
C PRO A 151 25.54 -15.01 -10.11
N PRO A 152 26.65 -14.92 -10.86
CA PRO A 152 26.80 -15.62 -12.12
C PRO A 152 27.06 -17.10 -11.84
N GLY A 153 26.20 -17.99 -12.33
CA GLY A 153 26.51 -19.43 -12.35
C GLY A 153 25.38 -20.41 -12.03
N ALA A 154 24.14 -20.13 -12.43
CA ALA A 154 23.11 -21.18 -12.49
C ALA A 154 22.82 -21.53 -13.95
N GLU A 155 23.58 -22.47 -14.49
CA GLU A 155 23.28 -23.12 -15.77
C GLU A 155 21.97 -23.90 -15.66
N CYS A 156 20.90 -23.38 -16.26
CA CYS A 156 19.65 -24.11 -16.42
C CYS A 156 19.80 -25.11 -17.59
N HIS A 157 20.06 -26.36 -17.27
CA HIS A 157 19.95 -27.50 -18.17
C HIS A 157 18.60 -27.47 -18.91
N ARG A 158 18.64 -27.28 -20.25
CA ARG A 158 17.49 -27.56 -21.13
C ARG A 158 17.39 -29.07 -21.32
N GLU A 159 16.46 -29.71 -20.64
CA GLU A 159 16.00 -31.03 -21.06
C GLU A 159 15.33 -30.92 -22.44
N LYS A 160 15.95 -31.58 -23.42
CA LYS A 160 15.37 -31.85 -24.74
C LYS A 160 14.21 -32.81 -24.54
N VAL A 161 12.98 -32.34 -24.72
CA VAL A 161 11.85 -33.22 -25.01
C VAL A 161 11.97 -33.62 -26.49
N THR A 162 12.29 -34.87 -26.72
CA THR A 162 12.21 -35.53 -28.03
C THR A 162 10.74 -35.77 -28.36
N ASP A 163 10.25 -35.11 -29.40
CA ASP A 163 8.96 -35.35 -30.05
C ASP A 163 9.10 -36.59 -30.94
N ASP A 164 8.53 -37.72 -30.50
CA ASP A 164 8.35 -38.89 -31.36
C ASP A 164 7.11 -39.64 -30.89
N SER A 165 6.02 -39.52 -31.66
CA SER A 165 5.06 -40.61 -31.90
C SER A 165 4.02 -40.18 -32.94
N ARG A 166 4.36 -40.51 -34.19
CA ARG A 166 3.44 -40.68 -35.32
C ARG A 166 2.68 -42.00 -35.12
N GLY A 167 1.35 -41.96 -35.22
CA GLY A 167 0.50 -43.16 -35.21
C GLY A 167 -0.85 -42.89 -35.85
N GLU A 168 -0.98 -43.30 -37.11
CA GLU A 168 -2.20 -43.35 -37.91
C GLU A 168 -3.32 -44.15 -37.23
N PHE A 169 -4.58 -43.88 -37.56
CA PHE A 169 -5.54 -44.87 -38.08
C PHE A 169 -6.83 -44.15 -38.50
N GLY A 170 -7.18 -44.30 -39.78
CA GLY A 170 -8.52 -44.12 -40.29
C GLY A 170 -9.13 -45.49 -40.61
N ASP A 171 -10.42 -45.62 -40.35
CA ASP A 171 -11.45 -46.24 -41.20
C ASP A 171 -12.82 -45.73 -40.70
#